data_AF-A0A7S1UHG6-F1
#
_entry.id   AF-A0A7S1UHG6-F1
#
_cell.length_a   1.000
_cell.length_b   1.000
_cell.length_c   1.000
_cell.angle_alpha   90.00
_cell.angle_beta   90.00
_cell.angle_gamma   90.00
#
_symmetry.space_group_name_H-M   'P 1'
#
loop_
_entity.id
_entity.type
_entity.pdbx_description
1 polymer ?
#
loop_
_entity_poly.entity_id
_entity_poly.type
_entity_poly.pdbx_seq_one_letter_code
_entity_poly.pdbx_strand_id
1 'polypeptide(L)'
;GFGCRVAHLFLSFLSRQAWMERFHTCSQRLKDLRAAGSMDHSEISVLEAEGNALDRELTEMAQKPADFFMSSSEVARRKSLIASYKEQLHNLRMGRDPGAAGADQGQQMKQRQKDIMALQDDMIADIGKGVDRLGNTANKIKDETQLHVRLLDEMDVDVDRATAGLRAEARHAEQIRLKSQNCYLYICIAILSCVLLLLIVLGFS
;
A
#
# COMPACT_ATOMS: atom_id res chain seq x y z
N GLY A 1 3.11 22.62 -18.72
CA GLY A 1 2.89 21.18 -18.53
C GLY A 1 3.80 20.53 -17.48
N PHE A 2 5.11 20.81 -17.49
CA PHE A 2 6.08 20.13 -16.61
C PHE A 2 5.97 20.49 -15.11
N GLY A 3 5.65 21.74 -14.75
CA GLY A 3 5.57 22.18 -13.35
C GLY A 3 4.49 21.49 -12.51
N CYS A 4 3.30 21.23 -13.07
CA CYS A 4 2.22 20.52 -12.37
C CYS A 4 2.56 19.06 -12.05
N ARG A 5 3.28 18.36 -12.95
CA ARG A 5 3.69 16.97 -12.70
C ARG A 5 4.73 16.87 -11.60
N VAL A 6 5.70 17.78 -11.54
CA VAL A 6 6.71 17.80 -10.46
C VAL A 6 6.07 18.12 -9.11
N ALA A 7 5.13 19.07 -9.06
CA ALA A 7 4.38 19.37 -7.85
C ALA A 7 3.55 18.17 -7.36
N HIS A 8 2.87 17.47 -8.28
CA HIS A 8 2.10 16.27 -7.95
C HIS A 8 2.98 15.15 -7.39
N LEU A 9 4.14 14.91 -8.02
CA LEU A 9 5.14 13.95 -7.54
C LEU A 9 5.63 14.29 -6.13
N PHE A 10 5.93 15.56 -5.87
CA PHE A 10 6.41 16.00 -4.56
C PHE A 10 5.33 15.84 -3.48
N LEU A 11 4.07 16.16 -3.76
CA LEU A 11 2.95 15.93 -2.84
C LEU A 11 2.73 14.44 -2.55
N SER A 12 2.77 13.60 -3.58
CA SER A 12 2.60 12.15 -3.41
C SER A 12 3.74 11.51 -2.60
N PHE A 13 4.97 12.00 -2.77
CA PHE A 13 6.11 11.56 -1.95
C PHE A 13 5.97 12.01 -0.48
N LEU A 14 5.56 13.27 -0.26
CA LEU A 14 5.31 13.78 1.09
C LEU A 14 4.19 13.02 1.81
N SER A 15 3.09 12.69 1.12
CA SER A 15 1.99 11.89 1.68
C SER A 15 2.46 10.51 2.13
N ARG A 16 3.31 9.84 1.35
CA ARG A 16 3.89 8.55 1.75
C ARG A 16 4.77 8.64 3.00
N GLN A 17 5.61 9.68 3.08
CA GLN A 17 6.49 9.90 4.21
C GLN A 17 5.67 10.21 5.47
N ALA A 18 4.67 11.07 5.34
CA ALA A 18 3.75 11.40 6.43
C ALA A 18 3.01 10.16 6.97
N TRP A 19 2.57 9.25 6.10
CA TRP A 19 1.95 7.99 6.52
C TRP A 19 2.92 7.11 7.33
N MET A 20 4.17 6.96 6.87
CA MET A 20 5.19 6.16 7.56
C MET A 20 5.52 6.74 8.94
N GLU A 21 5.68 8.06 9.05
CA GLU A 21 5.93 8.76 10.32
C GLU A 21 4.79 8.53 11.32
N ARG A 22 3.54 8.62 10.87
CA ARG A 22 2.36 8.34 11.70
C ARG A 22 2.31 6.89 12.15
N PHE A 23 2.60 5.95 11.27
CA PHE A 23 2.69 4.54 11.62
C PHE A 23 3.78 4.28 12.67
N HIS A 24 4.98 4.86 12.49
CA HIS A 24 6.07 4.73 13.46
C HIS A 24 5.71 5.31 14.82
N THR A 25 5.09 6.50 14.85
CA THR A 25 4.64 7.15 16.09
C THR A 25 3.62 6.28 16.84
N CYS A 26 2.63 5.76 16.11
CA CYS A 26 1.57 4.92 16.67
C CYS A 26 2.14 3.58 17.18
N SER A 27 3.04 2.96 16.40
CA SER A 27 3.73 1.72 16.79
C SER A 27 4.63 1.93 18.01
N GLN A 28 5.30 3.07 18.12
CA GLN A 28 6.17 3.35 19.27
C GLN A 28 5.35 3.55 20.54
N ARG A 29 4.25 4.33 20.46
CA ARG A 29 3.30 4.49 21.57
C ARG A 29 2.77 3.14 22.05
N LEU A 30 2.44 2.22 21.14
CA LEU A 30 2.02 0.86 21.51
C LEU A 30 3.09 0.09 22.29
N LYS A 31 4.36 0.19 21.88
CA LYS A 31 5.48 -0.45 22.58
C LYS A 31 5.71 0.16 23.95
N ASP A 32 5.64 1.48 24.06
CA ASP A 32 5.82 2.20 25.32
C ASP A 32 4.70 1.83 26.32
N LEU A 33 3.45 1.75 25.86
CA LEU A 33 2.33 1.30 26.67
C LEU A 33 2.45 -0.16 27.11
N ARG A 34 2.92 -1.05 26.21
CA ARG A 34 3.23 -2.44 26.57
C ARG A 34 4.32 -2.50 27.65
N ALA A 35 5.37 -1.68 27.54
CA ALA A 35 6.45 -1.64 28.50
C ALA A 35 6.02 -1.07 29.86
N ALA A 36 5.07 -0.13 29.87
CA ALA A 36 4.53 0.48 31.08
C ALA A 36 3.63 -0.48 31.89
N GLY A 37 2.97 -1.45 31.26
CA GLY A 37 2.18 -2.49 31.95
C GLY A 37 0.89 -1.99 32.65
N SER A 38 0.65 -0.67 32.68
CA SER A 38 -0.57 -0.02 33.15
C SER A 38 -1.21 0.73 31.98
N MET A 39 -2.18 0.09 31.32
CA MET A 39 -2.83 0.65 30.13
C MET A 39 -4.27 0.98 30.50
N ASP A 40 -4.65 2.25 30.32
CA ASP A 40 -6.03 2.70 30.48
C ASP A 40 -6.81 2.35 29.19
N HIS A 41 -8.05 1.87 29.33
CA HIS A 41 -8.84 1.40 28.19
C HIS A 41 -9.12 2.54 27.17
N SER A 42 -9.01 3.79 27.63
CA SER A 42 -9.08 5.02 26.82
C SER A 42 -7.92 5.15 25.82
N GLU A 43 -6.70 4.74 26.19
CA GLU A 43 -5.53 4.83 25.29
C GLU A 43 -5.57 3.75 24.21
N ILE A 44 -6.08 2.57 24.54
CA ILE A 44 -6.26 1.46 23.58
C ILE A 44 -7.22 1.86 22.46
N SER A 45 -8.35 2.49 22.81
CA SER A 45 -9.37 2.89 21.82
C SER A 45 -8.89 4.03 20.91
N VAL A 46 -8.06 4.94 21.43
CA VAL A 46 -7.40 5.98 20.61
C VAL A 46 -6.43 5.36 19.62
N LEU A 47 -5.60 4.41 20.07
CA LEU A 47 -4.65 3.71 19.20
C LEU A 47 -5.33 2.82 18.15
N GLU A 48 -6.50 2.26 18.47
CA GLU A 48 -7.34 1.52 17.53
C GLU A 48 -7.95 2.45 16.47
N ALA A 49 -8.48 3.61 16.88
CA ALA A 49 -8.98 4.62 15.95
C ALA A 49 -7.88 5.14 15.02
N GLU A 50 -6.67 5.37 15.53
CA GLU A 50 -5.49 5.74 14.73
C GLU A 50 -5.10 4.63 13.74
N GLY A 51 -5.11 3.37 14.19
CA GLY A 51 -4.84 2.21 13.32
C GLY A 51 -5.86 2.05 12.19
N ASN A 52 -7.15 2.32 12.47
CA ASN A 52 -8.21 2.29 11.45
C ASN A 52 -8.10 3.46 10.47
N ALA A 53 -7.67 4.64 10.92
CA ALA A 53 -7.41 5.77 10.04
C ALA A 53 -6.24 5.49 9.08
N LEU A 54 -5.15 4.90 9.57
CA LEU A 54 -3.99 4.50 8.76
C LEU A 54 -4.37 3.47 7.68
N ASP A 55 -5.27 2.54 8.01
CA ASP A 55 -5.77 1.50 7.11
C ASP A 55 -6.64 2.06 5.97
N ARG A 56 -7.50 3.03 6.30
CA ARG A 56 -8.30 3.76 5.31
C ARG A 56 -7.40 4.54 4.35
N GLU A 57 -6.41 5.25 4.87
CA GLU A 57 -5.46 6.02 4.05
C GLU A 57 -4.63 5.09 3.14
N LEU A 58 -4.23 3.92 3.64
CA LEU A 58 -3.55 2.91 2.83
C LEU A 58 -4.46 2.35 1.72
N THR A 59 -5.75 2.16 2.01
CA THR A 59 -6.73 1.71 1.01
C THR A 59 -6.96 2.75 -0.08
N GLU A 60 -7.02 4.04 0.29
CA GLU A 60 -7.11 5.15 -0.66
C GLU A 60 -5.85 5.24 -1.55
N MET A 61 -4.66 5.09 -0.97
CA MET A 61 -3.40 5.03 -1.73
C MET A 61 -3.32 3.79 -2.64
N ALA A 62 -3.86 2.65 -2.20
CA ALA A 62 -3.90 1.42 -2.99
C ALA A 62 -4.86 1.48 -4.19
N GLN A 63 -5.91 2.29 -4.12
CA GLN A 63 -6.85 2.51 -5.23
C GLN A 63 -6.24 3.35 -6.36
N LYS A 64 -5.21 4.16 -6.09
CA LYS A 64 -4.54 5.03 -7.07
C LYS A 64 -3.02 4.82 -7.11
N PRO A 65 -2.54 3.60 -7.41
CA PRO A 65 -1.11 3.27 -7.30
C PRO A 65 -0.23 4.12 -8.24
N ALA A 66 -0.75 4.52 -9.40
CA ALA A 66 -0.06 5.35 -10.38
C ALA A 66 0.19 6.78 -9.90
N ASP A 67 -0.74 7.34 -9.11
CA ASP A 67 -0.61 8.71 -8.58
C ASP A 67 0.43 8.77 -7.45
N PHE A 68 0.55 7.68 -6.71
CA PHE A 68 1.48 7.59 -5.60
C PHE A 68 2.82 6.98 -5.97
N PHE A 69 2.99 6.33 -7.14
CA PHE A 69 4.17 5.51 -7.52
C PHE A 69 4.38 4.27 -6.64
N MET A 70 3.35 3.86 -5.89
CA MET A 70 3.49 2.75 -4.95
C MET A 70 3.51 1.44 -5.73
N SER A 71 4.57 0.65 -5.56
CA SER A 71 4.55 -0.72 -6.06
C SER A 71 3.48 -1.50 -5.30
N SER A 72 2.82 -2.45 -5.97
CA SER A 72 1.84 -3.33 -5.31
C SER A 72 2.50 -4.12 -4.14
N SER A 73 3.81 -4.37 -4.21
CA SER A 73 4.61 -4.96 -3.12
C SER A 73 4.68 -4.06 -1.88
N GLU A 74 4.80 -2.75 -2.07
CA GLU A 74 4.88 -1.81 -0.96
C GLU A 74 3.51 -1.64 -0.28
N VAL A 75 2.42 -1.66 -1.04
CA VAL A 75 1.04 -1.70 -0.50
C VAL A 75 0.85 -2.94 0.37
N ALA A 76 1.21 -4.12 -0.15
CA ALA A 76 1.08 -5.39 0.56
C ALA A 76 1.91 -5.40 1.86
N ARG A 77 3.14 -4.89 1.81
CA ARG A 77 4.00 -4.73 2.99
C ARG A 77 3.39 -3.79 4.02
N ARG A 78 2.82 -2.66 3.60
CA ARG A 78 2.15 -1.72 4.52
C ARG A 78 0.89 -2.33 5.13
N LYS A 79 0.14 -3.13 4.38
CA LYS A 79 -1.04 -3.86 4.90
C LYS A 79 -0.65 -4.87 5.98
N SER A 80 0.41 -5.65 5.77
CA SER A 80 0.85 -6.62 6.78
C SER A 80 1.36 -5.94 8.06
N LEU A 81 1.98 -4.76 7.95
CA LEU A 81 2.38 -3.94 9.09
C LEU A 81 1.16 -3.47 9.91
N ILE A 82 0.11 -2.94 9.27
CA ILE A 82 -1.13 -2.55 9.95
C ILE A 82 -1.82 -3.76 10.60
N ALA A 83 -1.89 -4.89 9.88
CA ALA A 83 -2.50 -6.11 10.43
C ALA A 83 -1.76 -6.58 11.70
N SER A 84 -0.42 -6.58 11.66
CA SER A 84 0.40 -6.92 12.83
C SER A 84 0.22 -5.94 14.01
N TYR A 85 -0.05 -4.67 13.72
CA TYR A 85 -0.28 -3.63 14.72
C TYR A 85 -1.65 -3.78 15.38
N LYS A 86 -2.71 -3.96 14.58
CA LYS A 86 -4.08 -4.20 15.06
C LYS A 86 -4.15 -5.47 15.92
N GLU A 87 -3.42 -6.51 15.53
CA GLU A 87 -3.34 -7.76 16.29
C GLU A 87 -2.61 -7.57 17.63
N GLN A 88 -1.52 -6.79 17.67
CA GLN A 88 -0.85 -6.47 18.94
C GLN A 88 -1.74 -5.68 19.89
N LEU A 89 -2.51 -4.73 19.37
CA LEU A 89 -3.53 -4.00 20.14
C LEU A 89 -4.62 -4.94 20.68
N HIS A 90 -5.15 -5.83 19.84
CA HIS A 90 -6.16 -6.79 20.23
C HIS A 90 -5.67 -7.71 21.36
N ASN A 91 -4.44 -8.20 21.28
CA ASN A 91 -3.84 -9.03 22.32
C ASN A 91 -3.61 -8.27 23.63
N LEU A 92 -3.26 -6.98 23.58
CA LEU A 92 -3.16 -6.14 24.77
C LEU A 92 -4.52 -5.90 25.43
N ARG A 93 -5.58 -5.77 24.62
CA ARG A 93 -6.95 -5.65 25.10
C ARG A 93 -7.42 -6.95 25.79
N MET A 94 -7.25 -8.09 25.12
CA MET A 94 -7.70 -9.39 25.62
C MET A 94 -6.86 -9.91 26.81
N GLY A 95 -5.58 -9.55 26.88
CA GLY A 95 -4.72 -9.89 28.01
C GLY A 95 -5.00 -9.10 29.30
N ARG A 96 -5.91 -8.10 29.25
CA ARG A 96 -6.20 -7.19 30.36
C ARG A 96 -7.69 -7.05 30.68
N ASP A 97 -8.48 -8.10 30.48
CA ASP A 97 -9.77 -8.22 31.18
C ASP A 97 -9.60 -9.01 32.49
N PRO A 98 -9.17 -8.38 33.62
CA PRO A 98 -9.55 -8.88 34.92
C PRO A 98 -11.00 -8.44 35.16
N GLY A 99 -11.89 -9.41 35.33
CA GLY A 99 -13.18 -9.15 35.97
C GLY A 99 -12.98 -8.29 37.23
N ALA A 100 -13.65 -7.14 37.21
CA ALA A 100 -13.76 -6.12 38.24
C ALA A 100 -13.44 -6.59 39.68
N ALA A 101 -12.36 -6.06 40.26
CA ALA A 101 -12.14 -6.09 41.69
C ALA A 101 -11.50 -4.77 42.16
N GLY A 102 -12.38 -3.83 42.53
CA GLY A 102 -12.05 -2.89 43.59
C GLY A 102 -11.76 -3.70 44.84
N ALA A 103 -10.50 -3.64 45.28
CA ALA A 103 -10.04 -4.29 46.48
C ALA A 103 -10.23 -3.34 47.67
N ASP A 104 -10.94 -3.79 48.69
CA ASP A 104 -10.40 -3.66 50.04
C ASP A 104 -10.92 -4.75 50.99
N GLN A 105 -10.07 -5.11 51.96
CA GLN A 105 -10.28 -6.04 53.10
C GLN A 105 -10.08 -7.58 52.91
N GLY A 106 -8.82 -7.97 52.71
CA GLY A 106 -8.03 -8.41 53.87
C GLY A 106 -7.74 -9.90 54.12
N GLN A 107 -8.71 -10.74 54.53
CA GLN A 107 -8.35 -12.00 55.23
C GLN A 107 -9.10 -13.28 54.82
N GLN A 108 -10.17 -13.22 54.03
CA GLN A 108 -10.80 -14.41 53.42
C GLN A 108 -10.13 -14.86 52.10
N MET A 109 -9.08 -14.15 51.67
CA MET A 109 -8.49 -14.23 50.33
C MET A 109 -7.62 -15.48 50.07
N LYS A 110 -7.14 -16.18 51.11
CA LYS A 110 -6.26 -17.34 50.92
C LYS A 110 -6.99 -18.62 50.48
N GLN A 111 -8.27 -18.77 50.80
CA GLN A 111 -9.04 -19.97 50.42
C GLN A 111 -9.57 -19.86 48.97
N ARG A 112 -9.99 -18.66 48.53
CA ARG A 112 -10.42 -18.42 47.13
C ARG A 112 -9.28 -18.40 46.11
N GLN A 113 -8.05 -18.12 46.53
CA GLN A 113 -6.88 -18.14 45.64
C GLN A 113 -6.61 -19.51 45.02
N LYS A 114 -6.94 -20.61 45.72
CA LYS A 114 -6.73 -21.98 45.19
C LYS A 114 -7.73 -22.33 44.09
N ASP A 115 -8.99 -21.92 44.24
CA ASP A 115 -10.02 -22.13 43.20
C ASP A 115 -9.79 -21.23 41.97
N ILE A 116 -9.19 -20.04 42.18
CA ILE A 116 -8.79 -19.10 41.12
C ILE A 116 -7.55 -19.60 40.34
N MET A 117 -6.64 -20.35 40.97
CA MET A 117 -5.48 -20.96 40.29
C MET A 117 -5.88 -22.08 39.34
N ALA A 118 -6.83 -22.94 39.72
CA ALA A 118 -7.33 -24.00 38.85
C ALA A 118 -8.07 -23.45 37.61
N LEU A 119 -8.70 -22.28 37.74
CA LEU A 119 -9.34 -21.58 36.62
C LEU A 119 -8.32 -20.90 35.68
N GLN A 120 -7.14 -20.55 36.19
CA GLN A 120 -6.05 -19.94 35.39
C GLN A 120 -5.30 -20.95 34.53
N ASP A 121 -5.18 -22.21 34.94
CA ASP A 121 -4.54 -23.24 34.11
C ASP A 121 -5.39 -23.63 32.89
N ASP A 122 -6.72 -23.64 33.03
CA ASP A 122 -7.65 -23.83 31.91
C ASP A 122 -7.59 -22.64 30.91
N MET A 123 -7.35 -21.44 31.43
CA MET A 123 -7.15 -20.24 30.63
C MET A 123 -5.80 -20.22 29.88
N ILE A 124 -4.72 -20.77 30.46
CA ILE A 124 -3.44 -20.95 29.75
C ILE A 124 -3.57 -21.96 28.60
N ALA A 125 -4.38 -23.01 28.76
CA ALA A 125 -4.67 -23.97 27.70
C ALA A 125 -5.44 -23.33 26.53
N ASP A 126 -6.30 -22.36 26.80
CA ASP A 126 -7.03 -21.62 25.76
C ASP A 126 -6.17 -20.53 25.09
N ILE A 127 -5.26 -19.89 25.84
CA ILE A 127 -4.20 -19.02 25.29
C ILE A 127 -3.27 -19.82 24.37
N GLY A 128 -2.92 -21.06 24.73
CA GLY A 128 -2.13 -21.97 23.89
C GLY A 128 -2.80 -22.25 22.55
N LYS A 129 -4.12 -22.51 22.55
CA LYS A 129 -4.91 -22.66 21.32
C LYS A 129 -5.00 -21.35 20.51
N GLY A 130 -5.02 -20.19 21.18
CA GLY A 130 -4.97 -18.87 20.55
C GLY A 130 -3.64 -18.61 19.83
N VAL A 131 -2.52 -18.94 20.47
CA VAL A 131 -1.16 -18.85 19.91
C VAL A 131 -0.97 -19.82 18.74
N ASP A 132 -1.51 -21.03 18.81
CA ASP A 132 -1.46 -21.99 17.69
C ASP A 132 -2.27 -21.51 16.48
N ARG A 133 -3.43 -20.89 16.70
CA ARG A 133 -4.22 -20.24 15.65
C ARG A 133 -3.48 -19.04 15.06
N LEU A 134 -2.76 -18.28 15.89
CA LEU A 134 -1.92 -17.16 15.45
C LEU A 134 -0.73 -17.64 14.61
N GLY A 135 -0.06 -18.70 15.03
CA GLY A 135 1.02 -19.33 14.25
C GLY A 135 0.53 -19.80 12.89
N ASN A 136 -0.64 -20.45 12.84
CA ASN A 136 -1.26 -20.87 11.59
C ASN A 136 -1.69 -19.69 10.70
N THR A 137 -2.14 -18.58 11.28
CA THR A 137 -2.55 -17.39 10.52
C THR A 137 -1.34 -16.62 9.99
N ALA A 138 -0.27 -16.50 10.79
CA ALA A 138 0.99 -15.92 10.36
C ALA A 138 1.65 -16.72 9.23
N ASN A 139 1.57 -18.06 9.29
CA ASN A 139 2.04 -18.91 8.20
C ASN A 139 1.21 -18.71 6.92
N LYS A 140 -0.13 -18.62 7.03
CA LYS A 140 -0.99 -18.33 5.87
C LYS A 140 -0.71 -16.95 5.24
N ILE A 141 -0.48 -15.92 6.05
CA ILE A 141 -0.11 -14.58 5.58
C ILE A 141 1.27 -14.60 4.90
N LYS A 142 2.22 -15.38 5.43
CA LYS A 142 3.54 -15.57 4.82
C LYS A 142 3.43 -16.24 3.45
N ASP A 143 2.62 -17.28 3.35
CA ASP A 143 2.38 -18.00 2.09
C ASP A 143 1.69 -17.10 1.05
N GLU A 144 0.73 -16.30 1.48
CA GLU A 144 0.06 -15.31 0.63
C GLU A 144 1.02 -14.19 0.22
N THR A 145 1.91 -13.73 1.10
CA THR A 145 2.96 -12.75 0.76
C THR A 145 3.94 -13.33 -0.26
N GLN A 146 4.33 -14.60 -0.14
CA GLN A 146 5.18 -15.28 -1.13
C GLN A 146 4.47 -15.43 -2.48
N LEU A 147 3.18 -15.74 -2.48
CA LEU A 147 2.36 -15.76 -3.68
C LEU A 147 2.28 -14.37 -4.34
N HIS A 148 2.10 -13.32 -3.54
CA HIS A 148 2.09 -11.94 -4.02
C HIS A 148 3.44 -11.52 -4.61
N VAL A 149 4.57 -11.93 -4.04
CA VAL A 149 5.91 -11.66 -4.62
C VAL A 149 6.05 -12.29 -6.01
N ARG A 150 5.52 -13.51 -6.22
CA ARG A 150 5.51 -14.16 -7.53
C ARG A 150 4.66 -13.41 -8.55
N LEU A 151 3.46 -12.99 -8.16
CA LEU A 151 2.57 -12.21 -9.04
C LEU A 151 3.14 -10.82 -9.37
N LEU A 152 3.94 -10.24 -8.47
CA LEU A 152 4.64 -8.99 -8.68
C LEU A 152 5.78 -9.11 -9.70
N ASP A 153 6.51 -10.23 -9.69
CA ASP A 153 7.57 -10.54 -10.65
C ASP A 153 6.97 -10.70 -12.07
N GLU A 154 5.82 -11.37 -12.18
CA GLU A 154 5.07 -11.48 -13.44
C GLU A 154 4.58 -10.12 -13.95
N MET A 155 4.08 -9.25 -13.07
CA MET A 155 3.63 -7.92 -13.45
C MET A 155 4.77 -7.01 -13.92
N ASP A 156 5.96 -7.11 -13.32
CA ASP A 156 7.14 -6.34 -13.74
C ASP A 156 7.60 -6.75 -15.15
N VAL A 157 7.61 -8.06 -15.43
CA VAL A 157 7.90 -8.61 -16.76
C VAL A 157 6.88 -8.13 -17.81
N ASP A 158 5.61 -8.07 -17.46
CA ASP A 158 4.56 -7.60 -18.37
C ASP A 158 4.63 -6.08 -18.63
N VAL A 159 5.00 -5.28 -17.62
CA VAL A 159 5.25 -3.84 -17.78
C VAL A 159 6.47 -3.57 -18.65
N ASP A 160 7.54 -4.35 -18.51
CA ASP A 160 8.72 -4.26 -19.37
C ASP A 160 8.40 -4.63 -20.82
N ARG A 161 7.59 -5.68 -21.04
CA ARG A 161 7.09 -6.04 -22.37
C ARG A 161 6.20 -4.95 -22.97
N ALA A 162 5.28 -4.39 -22.20
CA ALA A 162 4.43 -3.29 -22.66
C ALA A 162 5.27 -2.05 -23.02
N THR A 163 6.28 -1.73 -22.21
CA THR A 163 7.22 -0.61 -22.45
C THR A 163 8.08 -0.85 -23.68
N ALA A 164 8.57 -2.08 -23.89
CA ALA A 164 9.31 -2.46 -25.09
C ALA A 164 8.42 -2.35 -26.36
N GLY A 165 7.17 -2.79 -26.27
CA GLY A 165 6.16 -2.62 -27.32
C GLY A 165 5.92 -1.15 -27.65
N LEU A 166 5.64 -0.32 -26.63
CA LEU A 166 5.46 1.12 -26.79
C LEU A 166 6.68 1.82 -27.41
N ARG A 167 7.90 1.43 -27.03
CA ARG A 167 9.14 1.96 -27.65
C ARG A 167 9.34 1.50 -29.09
N ALA A 168 8.87 0.30 -29.44
CA ALA A 168 8.89 -0.18 -30.82
C ALA A 168 7.85 0.57 -31.66
N GLU A 169 6.63 0.74 -31.14
CA GLU A 169 5.56 1.50 -31.77
C GLU A 169 5.93 2.98 -31.95
N ALA A 170 6.54 3.59 -30.93
CA ALA A 170 7.02 4.97 -30.99
C ALA A 170 8.12 5.17 -32.05
N ARG A 171 9.06 4.22 -32.17
CA ARG A 171 10.07 4.23 -33.25
C ARG A 171 9.42 4.07 -34.63
N HIS A 172 8.40 3.23 -34.73
CA HIS A 172 7.65 3.06 -35.98
C HIS A 172 6.89 4.33 -36.36
N ALA A 173 6.25 4.99 -35.39
CA ALA A 173 5.57 6.28 -35.59
C ALA A 173 6.55 7.39 -35.99
N GLU A 174 7.74 7.44 -35.39
CA GLU A 174 8.78 8.41 -35.75
C GLU A 174 9.31 8.19 -37.17
N GLN A 175 9.53 6.94 -37.58
CA GLN A 175 9.92 6.59 -38.95
C GLN A 175 8.84 6.94 -39.98
N ILE A 176 7.56 6.73 -39.66
CA ILE A 176 6.44 7.14 -40.51
C ILE A 176 6.39 8.66 -40.64
N ARG A 177 6.65 9.40 -39.54
CA ARG A 177 6.68 10.87 -39.55
C ARG A 177 7.77 11.41 -40.48
N LEU A 178 8.97 10.81 -40.45
CA LEU A 178 10.08 11.24 -41.32
C LEU A 178 9.83 10.95 -42.81
N LYS A 179 9.15 9.83 -43.13
CA LYS A 179 8.77 9.53 -44.53
C LYS A 179 7.65 10.41 -45.07
N SER A 180 6.73 10.85 -44.21
CA SER A 180 5.58 11.67 -44.63
C SER A 180 5.97 13.09 -45.09
N GLN A 181 7.01 13.68 -44.51
CA GLN A 181 7.40 15.07 -44.83
C GLN A 181 7.97 15.21 -46.26
N ASN A 182 8.80 14.25 -46.68
CA ASN A 182 9.40 14.28 -48.02
C ASN A 182 8.34 13.99 -49.11
N CYS A 183 7.39 13.10 -48.85
CA CYS A 183 6.30 12.80 -49.78
C CYS A 183 5.44 14.05 -50.08
N TYR A 184 5.07 14.80 -49.03
CA TYR A 184 4.33 16.05 -49.17
C TYR A 184 5.10 17.09 -50.00
N LEU A 185 6.41 17.20 -49.79
CA LEU A 185 7.29 18.08 -50.55
C LEU A 185 7.35 17.72 -52.04
N TYR A 186 7.46 16.43 -52.38
CA TYR A 186 7.44 15.97 -53.78
C TYR A 186 6.08 16.21 -54.45
N ILE A 187 4.96 16.00 -53.75
CA ILE A 187 3.61 16.28 -54.27
C ILE A 187 3.42 17.78 -54.54
N CYS A 188 3.87 18.66 -53.63
CA CYS A 188 3.80 20.11 -53.83
C CYS A 188 4.59 20.56 -55.08
N ILE A 189 5.81 20.04 -55.28
CA ILE A 189 6.63 20.37 -56.45
C ILE A 189 5.94 19.92 -57.75
N ALA A 190 5.35 18.73 -57.76
CA ALA A 190 4.64 18.20 -58.93
C ALA A 190 3.40 19.04 -59.31
N ILE A 191 2.65 19.53 -58.32
CA ILE A 191 1.49 20.40 -58.58
C ILE A 191 1.94 21.75 -59.14
N LEU A 192 2.97 22.36 -58.53
CA LEU A 192 3.55 23.62 -59.00
C LEU A 192 4.04 23.53 -60.44
N SER A 193 4.73 22.44 -60.82
CA SER A 193 5.19 22.24 -62.19
C SER A 193 4.02 22.06 -63.16
N CYS A 194 2.97 21.35 -62.76
CA CYS A 194 1.78 21.15 -63.59
C CYS A 194 1.02 22.46 -63.86
N VAL A 195 0.88 23.30 -62.83
CA VAL A 195 0.27 24.64 -62.96
C VAL A 195 1.10 25.55 -63.87
N LEU A 196 2.43 25.48 -63.76
CA LEU A 196 3.35 26.25 -64.62
C LEU A 196 3.22 25.82 -66.08
N LEU A 197 3.12 24.52 -66.34
CA LEU A 197 2.86 23.99 -67.70
C LEU A 197 1.50 24.42 -68.24
N LEU A 198 0.44 24.41 -67.43
CA LEU A 198 -0.88 24.90 -67.83
C LEU A 198 -0.86 26.39 -68.19
N LEU A 199 -0.15 27.22 -67.43
CA LEU A 199 0.02 28.64 -67.73
C LEU A 199 0.77 28.87 -69.03
N ILE A 200 1.79 28.06 -69.35
CA ILE A 200 2.49 28.14 -70.64
C ILE A 200 1.55 27.77 -71.77
N VAL A 201 0.80 26.67 -71.67
CA VAL A 201 -0.12 26.24 -72.73
C VAL A 201 -1.24 27.25 -72.96
N LEU A 202 -1.81 27.83 -71.89
CA LEU A 202 -2.86 28.84 -71.99
C LEU A 202 -2.35 30.22 -72.41
N GLY A 203 -1.10 30.58 -72.08
CA GLY A 203 -0.50 31.84 -72.50
C GLY A 203 0.07 31.81 -73.93
N PHE A 204 0.31 30.62 -74.47
CA PHE A 204 0.80 30.41 -75.84
C PHE A 204 -0.34 30.10 -76.84
N SER A 205 -1.57 29.85 -76.35
CA SER A 205 -2.80 29.73 -77.16
C SER A 205 -3.56 31.04 -77.20
#